data_AF-A0A352JHC7-F1
#
_entry.id   AF-A0A352JHC7-F1
#
_cell.length_a   1.000
_cell.length_b   1.000
_cell.length_c   1.000
_cell.angle_alpha   90.00
_cell.angle_beta   90.00
_cell.angle_gamma   90.00
#
_symmetry.space_group_name_H-M   'P 1'
#
loop_
_entity.id
_entity.type
_entity.pdbx_description
1 polymer ?
#
loop_
_entity_poly.entity_id
_entity_poly.type
_entity_poly.pdbx_seq_one_letter_code
_entity_poly.pdbx_strand_id
1 'polypeptide(L)'
;MFKPIFVDALKGLALSLPDRLLPELIKIMAMIPNQDKDRSDYWKYLLSQKVTSQELRDRLYKFIAIWQELHPEVSAEALHLALLAAMELGRELQKSYEVQPIWTMPDHAGEWNRQTEPTILELIHQ
;
A
#
# COMPACT_ATOMS: atom_id res chain seq x y z
N MET A 1 -12.03 17.19 -5.68
CA MET A 1 -10.76 17.11 -4.91
C MET A 1 -10.87 15.92 -3.98
N PHE A 2 -9.99 14.92 -4.08
CA PHE A 2 -10.07 13.72 -3.25
C PHE A 2 -9.82 14.06 -1.78
N LYS A 3 -10.56 13.45 -0.86
CA LYS A 3 -10.31 13.64 0.58
C LYS A 3 -8.93 13.05 0.92
N PRO A 4 -8.06 13.76 1.67
CA PRO A 4 -6.72 13.27 2.02
C PRO A 4 -6.73 11.85 2.62
N ILE A 5 -7.73 11.57 3.46
CA ILE A 5 -7.94 10.27 4.11
C ILE A 5 -8.08 9.11 3.11
N PHE A 6 -8.75 9.34 1.96
CA PHE A 6 -8.92 8.30 0.94
C PHE A 6 -7.61 8.00 0.22
N VAL A 7 -6.84 9.05 -0.11
CA VAL A 7 -5.53 8.91 -0.76
C VAL A 7 -4.53 8.24 0.18
N ASP A 8 -4.53 8.58 1.47
CA ASP A 8 -3.66 7.96 2.46
C ASP A 8 -4.03 6.49 2.70
N ALA A 9 -5.32 6.17 2.75
CA ALA A 9 -5.79 4.79 2.86
C ALA A 9 -5.40 3.95 1.63
N LEU A 10 -5.48 4.52 0.42
CA LEU A 10 -5.04 3.89 -0.83
C LEU A 10 -3.53 3.59 -0.80
N LYS A 11 -2.70 4.57 -0.42
CA LYS A 11 -1.24 4.41 -0.32
C LYS A 11 -0.87 3.36 0.74
N GLY A 12 -1.47 3.45 1.93
CA GLY A 12 -1.23 2.50 3.01
C GLY A 12 -1.64 1.07 2.64
N LEU A 13 -2.73 0.92 1.88
CA LEU A 13 -3.14 -0.37 1.35
C LEU A 13 -2.16 -0.87 0.29
N ALA A 14 -1.77 -0.04 -0.66
CA ALA A 14 -0.81 -0.40 -1.72
C ALA A 14 0.53 -0.92 -1.15
N LEU A 15 1.04 -0.34 -0.07
CA LEU A 15 2.28 -0.79 0.57
C LEU A 15 2.15 -2.13 1.32
N SER A 16 0.94 -2.49 1.73
CA SER A 16 0.69 -3.69 2.56
C SER A 16 0.01 -4.83 1.79
N LEU A 17 -0.47 -4.57 0.57
CA LEU A 17 -1.17 -5.53 -0.26
C LEU A 17 -0.17 -6.39 -1.04
N PRO A 18 -0.17 -7.73 -0.87
CA PRO A 18 0.61 -8.63 -1.72
C PRO A 18 0.10 -8.59 -3.18
N ASP A 19 1.02 -8.54 -4.15
CA ASP A 19 0.71 -8.49 -5.59
C ASP A 19 -0.29 -9.57 -6.03
N ARG A 20 -0.13 -10.79 -5.53
CA ARG A 20 -1.01 -11.92 -5.84
C ARG A 20 -2.48 -11.71 -5.44
N LEU A 21 -2.75 -10.82 -4.49
CA LEU A 21 -4.09 -10.55 -3.98
C LEU A 21 -4.80 -9.42 -4.75
N LEU A 22 -4.07 -8.62 -5.51
CA LEU A 22 -4.62 -7.50 -6.26
C LEU A 22 -5.74 -7.94 -7.24
N PRO A 23 -5.56 -8.96 -8.10
CA PRO A 23 -6.62 -9.41 -9.03
C PRO A 23 -7.88 -9.88 -8.31
N GLU A 24 -7.73 -10.57 -7.19
CA GLU A 24 -8.86 -11.12 -6.42
C GLU A 24 -9.60 -10.02 -5.67
N LEU A 25 -8.87 -9.03 -5.13
CA LEU A 25 -9.46 -7.86 -4.48
C LEU A 25 -10.39 -7.11 -5.44
N ILE A 26 -9.95 -6.87 -6.67
CA ILE A 26 -10.72 -6.11 -7.67
C ILE A 26 -12.02 -6.84 -8.02
N LYS A 27 -11.96 -8.16 -8.22
CA LYS A 27 -13.16 -8.97 -8.47
C LYS A 27 -14.16 -8.82 -7.33
N ILE A 28 -13.68 -8.84 -6.09
CA ILE A 28 -14.55 -8.66 -4.91
C ILE A 28 -15.12 -7.24 -4.88
N MET A 29 -14.30 -6.22 -5.15
CA MET A 29 -14.74 -4.83 -5.16
C MET A 29 -15.75 -4.52 -6.27
N ALA A 30 -15.61 -5.14 -7.44
CA ALA A 30 -16.58 -5.03 -8.53
C ALA A 30 -17.95 -5.64 -8.19
N MET A 31 -18.02 -6.55 -7.20
CA MET A 31 -19.29 -7.11 -6.72
C MET A 31 -20.02 -6.21 -5.73
N ILE A 32 -19.35 -5.23 -5.11
CA ILE A 32 -19.89 -4.38 -4.03
C ILE A 32 -21.02 -3.45 -4.49
N PRO A 33 -20.96 -2.77 -5.64
CA PRO A 33 -22.06 -1.90 -6.10
C PRO A 33 -23.35 -2.66 -6.48
N ASN A 34 -23.27 -3.97 -6.71
CA ASN A 34 -24.38 -4.81 -7.18
C ASN A 34 -25.05 -5.61 -6.06
N GLN A 35 -24.71 -5.39 -4.79
CA GLN A 35 -25.32 -6.13 -3.69
C GLN A 35 -26.61 -5.44 -3.26
N ASP A 36 -27.74 -6.06 -3.63
CA ASP A 36 -29.03 -5.80 -2.97
C ASP A 36 -28.85 -5.85 -1.45
N LYS A 37 -29.62 -5.02 -0.72
CA LYS A 37 -29.49 -4.79 0.72
C LYS A 37 -29.35 -6.07 1.57
N ASP A 38 -29.86 -7.20 1.10
CA ASP A 38 -29.77 -8.52 1.75
C ASP A 38 -28.38 -9.18 1.70
N ARG A 39 -27.45 -8.72 0.86
CA ARG A 39 -26.11 -9.32 0.70
C ARG A 39 -24.95 -8.46 1.17
N SER A 40 -25.21 -7.38 1.90
CA SER A 40 -24.21 -6.33 2.25
C SER A 40 -22.87 -6.80 2.85
N ASP A 41 -22.78 -8.04 3.35
CA ASP A 41 -21.57 -8.64 3.91
C ASP A 41 -20.92 -9.78 3.08
N TYR A 42 -21.50 -10.15 1.92
CA TYR A 42 -20.98 -11.28 1.14
C TYR A 42 -19.54 -11.05 0.64
N TRP A 43 -19.20 -9.81 0.31
CA TRP A 43 -17.83 -9.43 -0.06
C TRP A 43 -16.83 -9.61 1.11
N LYS A 44 -17.26 -9.44 2.37
CA LYS A 44 -16.42 -9.68 3.55
C LYS A 44 -16.06 -11.14 3.69
N TYR A 45 -17.03 -12.03 3.42
CA TYR A 45 -16.82 -13.48 3.38
C TYR A 45 -15.85 -13.87 2.25
N LEU A 46 -16.01 -13.32 1.04
CA LEU A 46 -15.07 -13.59 -0.06
C LEU A 46 -13.63 -13.16 0.29
N LEU A 47 -13.48 -11.98 0.92
CA LEU A 47 -12.18 -11.53 1.41
C LEU A 47 -11.61 -12.46 2.48
N SER A 48 -12.44 -12.99 3.39
CA SER A 48 -11.96 -13.90 4.44
C SER A 48 -11.44 -15.23 3.88
N GLN A 49 -11.94 -15.67 2.73
CA GLN A 49 -11.44 -16.86 2.03
C GLN A 49 -10.10 -16.63 1.32
N LYS A 50 -9.82 -15.40 0.89
CA LYS A 50 -8.64 -15.06 0.07
C LYS A 50 -7.49 -14.49 0.89
N VAL A 51 -7.81 -13.80 1.97
CA VAL A 51 -6.86 -13.09 2.82
C VAL A 51 -6.83 -13.77 4.18
N THR A 52 -5.74 -14.47 4.48
CA THR A 52 -5.60 -15.20 5.76
C THR A 52 -5.22 -14.29 6.92
N SER A 53 -4.48 -13.21 6.66
CA SER A 53 -4.08 -12.23 7.67
C SER A 53 -5.28 -11.40 8.13
N GLN A 54 -5.59 -11.46 9.43
CA GLN A 54 -6.65 -10.66 10.04
C GLN A 54 -6.38 -9.17 9.90
N GLU A 55 -5.13 -8.74 10.13
CA GLU A 55 -4.75 -7.33 10.02
C GLU A 55 -5.00 -6.79 8.60
N LEU A 56 -4.62 -7.55 7.58
CA LEU A 56 -4.84 -7.15 6.18
C LEU A 56 -6.33 -7.12 5.84
N ARG A 57 -7.13 -8.07 6.35
CA ARG A 57 -8.60 -8.03 6.21
C ARG A 57 -9.19 -6.76 6.80
N ASP A 58 -8.80 -6.39 8.02
CA ASP A 58 -9.32 -5.20 8.68
C ASP A 58 -8.96 -3.91 7.93
N ARG A 59 -7.74 -3.83 7.38
CA ARG A 59 -7.32 -2.72 6.51
C ARG A 59 -8.16 -2.66 5.24
N LEU A 60 -8.40 -3.80 4.58
CA LEU A 60 -9.23 -3.89 3.38
C LEU A 60 -10.68 -3.49 3.67
N TYR A 61 -11.25 -3.94 4.79
CA TYR A 61 -12.60 -3.58 5.21
C TYR A 61 -12.73 -2.08 5.44
N LYS A 62 -11.77 -1.47 6.15
CA LYS A 62 -11.74 -0.02 6.38
C LYS A 62 -11.61 0.75 5.07
N PHE A 63 -10.71 0.33 4.18
CA PHE A 63 -10.51 0.98 2.89
C PHE A 63 -11.78 0.95 2.03
N ILE A 64 -12.42 -0.21 1.95
CA ILE A 64 -13.67 -0.38 1.20
C ILE A 64 -14.80 0.48 1.80
N ALA A 65 -14.92 0.54 3.12
CA ALA A 65 -15.90 1.40 3.79
C ALA A 65 -15.66 2.89 3.48
N ILE A 66 -14.40 3.35 3.56
CA ILE A 66 -13.99 4.72 3.23
C ILE A 66 -14.31 5.03 1.76
N TRP A 67 -14.05 4.08 0.85
CA TRP A 67 -14.38 4.24 -0.57
C TRP A 67 -15.89 4.41 -0.78
N GLN A 68 -16.70 3.51 -0.23
CA GLN A 68 -18.17 3.56 -0.38
C GLN A 68 -18.77 4.84 0.23
N GLU A 69 -18.23 5.32 1.36
CA GLU A 69 -18.75 6.49 2.05
C GLU A 69 -18.32 7.80 1.37
N LEU A 70 -17.04 7.90 1.00
CA LEU A 70 -16.45 9.18 0.58
C LEU A 70 -16.37 9.36 -0.92
N HIS A 71 -16.25 8.27 -1.68
CA HIS A 71 -15.99 8.27 -3.11
C HIS A 71 -16.74 7.16 -3.87
N PRO A 72 -18.08 7.01 -3.70
CA PRO A 72 -18.86 5.98 -4.40
C PRO A 72 -18.87 6.15 -5.93
N GLU A 73 -18.55 7.34 -6.43
CA GLU A 73 -18.40 7.65 -7.85
C GLU A 73 -17.18 7.00 -8.50
N VAL A 74 -16.18 6.62 -7.69
CA VAL A 74 -14.97 5.96 -8.19
C VAL A 74 -15.30 4.50 -8.49
N SER A 75 -15.18 4.09 -9.75
CA SER A 75 -15.42 2.70 -10.15
C SER A 75 -14.35 1.77 -9.57
N ALA A 76 -14.70 0.49 -9.41
CA ALA A 76 -13.74 -0.54 -8.99
C ALA A 76 -12.55 -0.67 -9.95
N GLU A 77 -12.74 -0.39 -11.24
CA GLU A 77 -11.69 -0.38 -12.24
C GLU A 77 -10.74 0.83 -12.08
N ALA A 78 -11.28 2.03 -11.83
CA ALA A 78 -10.46 3.20 -11.53
C ALA A 78 -9.62 2.98 -10.26
N LEU A 79 -10.21 2.33 -9.26
CA LEU A 79 -9.52 2.00 -8.02
C LEU A 79 -8.45 0.93 -8.20
N HIS A 80 -8.69 -0.05 -9.08
CA HIS A 80 -7.66 -1.02 -9.49
C HIS A 80 -6.44 -0.30 -10.06
N LEU A 81 -6.64 0.55 -11.07
CA LEU A 81 -5.54 1.27 -11.72
C LEU A 81 -4.79 2.14 -10.71
N ALA A 82 -5.51 2.79 -9.80
CA ALA A 82 -4.91 3.60 -8.75
C ALA A 82 -4.09 2.77 -7.75
N LEU A 83 -4.59 1.60 -7.34
CA LEU A 83 -3.85 0.66 -6.48
C LEU A 83 -2.61 0.13 -7.19
N LEU A 84 -2.73 -0.29 -8.46
CA LEU A 84 -1.61 -0.79 -9.24
C LEU A 84 -0.51 0.27 -9.38
N ALA A 85 -0.88 1.50 -9.75
CA ALA A 85 0.06 2.62 -9.87
C ALA A 85 0.71 2.96 -8.52
N ALA A 86 -0.05 2.94 -7.41
CA ALA A 86 0.49 3.18 -6.07
C ALA A 86 1.45 2.07 -5.62
N MET A 87 1.18 0.82 -5.97
CA MET A 87 2.06 -0.32 -5.69
C MET A 87 3.35 -0.25 -6.52
N GLU A 88 3.26 0.11 -7.80
CA GLU A 88 4.42 0.33 -8.67
C GLU A 88 5.30 1.47 -8.16
N LEU A 89 4.70 2.61 -7.84
CA LEU A 89 5.41 3.75 -7.26
C LEU A 89 6.05 3.40 -5.91
N GLY A 90 5.34 2.67 -5.05
CA GLY A 90 5.86 2.17 -3.79
C GLY A 90 7.10 1.28 -3.98
N ARG A 91 7.06 0.38 -4.97
CA ARG A 91 8.22 -0.47 -5.33
C ARG A 91 9.36 0.34 -5.90
N GLU A 92 9.09 1.32 -6.76
CA GLU A 92 10.12 2.14 -7.37
C GLU A 92 10.82 3.02 -6.33
N LEU A 93 10.06 3.57 -5.38
CA LEU A 93 10.61 4.24 -4.21
C LEU A 93 11.41 3.27 -3.34
N GLN A 94 10.88 2.08 -3.01
CA GLN A 94 11.63 1.07 -2.25
C GLN A 94 12.94 0.67 -2.93
N LYS A 95 12.96 0.48 -4.25
CA LYS A 95 14.20 0.22 -5.01
C LYS A 95 15.17 1.40 -4.95
N SER A 96 14.66 2.62 -4.92
CA SER A 96 15.46 3.83 -4.75
C SER A 96 16.00 3.98 -3.32
N TYR A 97 15.31 3.43 -2.31
CA TYR A 97 15.77 3.38 -0.92
C TYR A 97 16.61 2.12 -0.58
N GLU A 98 16.49 1.02 -1.33
CA GLU A 98 17.24 -0.22 -1.13
C GLU A 98 18.67 -0.19 -1.71
N VAL A 99 19.14 0.93 -2.28
CA VAL A 99 20.48 1.06 -2.87
C VAL A 99 20.96 2.51 -2.64
N GLN A 100 21.97 2.83 -1.82
CA GLN A 100 23.32 2.27 -1.81
C GLN A 100 23.95 2.23 -0.40
N PRO A 101 24.53 1.10 0.05
CA PRO A 101 25.63 1.17 0.99
C PRO A 101 26.79 1.91 0.31
N ILE A 102 27.03 3.16 0.68
CA ILE A 102 28.25 3.86 0.29
C ILE A 102 29.38 3.24 1.12
N TRP A 103 30.23 2.43 0.51
CA TRP A 103 31.55 2.16 1.09
C TRP A 103 32.35 3.46 0.97
N THR A 104 32.39 4.25 2.03
CA THR A 104 33.38 5.34 2.12
C THR A 104 34.76 4.73 2.24
N MET A 105 35.78 5.39 1.67
CA MET A 105 37.18 4.94 1.75
C MET A 105 37.56 4.54 3.19
N PRO A 106 38.43 3.53 3.38
CA PRO A 106 38.89 3.16 4.71
C PRO A 106 39.47 4.37 5.42
N ASP A 107 39.21 4.45 6.73
CA ASP A 107 39.83 5.50 7.54
C ASP A 107 41.36 5.30 7.60
N HIS A 108 42.06 6.25 8.23
CA HIS A 108 43.52 6.20 8.37
C HIS A 108 44.03 4.96 9.13
N ALA A 109 43.14 4.16 9.74
CA ALA A 109 43.45 2.91 10.43
C ALA A 109 43.18 1.66 9.56
N GLY A 110 42.61 1.79 8.37
CA GLY A 110 42.41 0.70 7.42
C GLY A 110 41.13 -0.11 7.65
N GLU A 111 40.19 0.35 8.48
CA GLU A 111 38.92 -0.32 8.73
C GLU A 111 37.81 0.21 7.82
N TRP A 112 36.98 -0.71 7.29
CA TRP A 112 35.83 -0.35 6.47
C TRP A 112 34.63 -0.04 7.36
N ASN A 113 34.22 1.24 7.42
CA ASN A 113 33.08 1.65 8.22
C ASN A 113 31.75 1.35 7.51
N ARG A 114 30.84 0.66 8.21
CA ARG A 114 29.47 0.39 7.76
C ARG A 114 28.53 1.42 8.40
N GLN A 115 28.34 2.56 7.74
CA GLN A 115 27.32 3.52 8.15
C GLN A 115 26.01 3.26 7.41
N THR A 116 24.93 3.00 8.15
CA THR A 116 23.58 3.18 7.64
C THR A 116 23.23 4.68 7.70
N GLU A 117 22.24 5.06 6.91
CA GLU A 117 21.89 6.45 6.57
C GLU A 117 21.49 7.44 7.69
N PRO A 118 21.23 7.10 8.98
CA PRO A 118 20.91 8.15 9.95
C PRO A 118 22.03 9.19 10.11
N THR A 119 23.27 8.81 9.79
CA THR A 119 24.47 9.64 9.99
C THR A 119 24.62 10.76 8.95
N ILE A 120 24.06 10.62 7.73
CA ILE A 120 24.20 11.66 6.69
C ILE A 120 23.29 12.86 6.97
N LEU A 121 22.11 12.63 7.57
CA LEU A 121 21.20 13.73 7.92
C LEU A 121 21.70 14.57 9.10
N GLU A 122 22.47 13.99 10.04
CA GLU A 122 23.12 14.76 11.12
C GLU A 122 24.25 15.67 10.61
N LEU A 123 24.87 15.36 9.46
CA LEU A 123 25.94 16.18 8.86
C LEU A 123 25.43 17.35 8.03
N ILE A 124 24.17 17.34 7.57
CA ILE A 124 23.56 18.44 6.81
C ILE A 124 22.98 19.52 7.75
N HIS A 125 22.84 19.22 9.04
CA HIS A 125 22.31 20.13 10.06
C HIS A 125 23.39 20.81 10.92
N GLN A 126 24.66 20.76 10.52
CA GLN A 126 25.74 21.63 11.03
C GLN A 126 26.11 22.66 9.97
#